data_AF-A0A2V5W1A2-F1
#
_entry.id   AF-A0A2V5W1A2-F1
#
_cell.length_a   1.000
_cell.length_b   1.000
_cell.length_c   1.000
_cell.angle_alpha   90.00
_cell.angle_beta   90.00
_cell.angle_gamma   90.00
#
_symmetry.space_group_name_H-M   'P 1'
#
loop_
_entity.id
_entity.type
_entity.pdbx_description
1 polymer ?
#
loop_
_entity_poly.entity_id
_entity_poly.type
_entity_poly.pdbx_seq_one_letter_code
_entity_poly.pdbx_strand_id
1 'polypeptide(L)'
;AFLFLVAFAFPALAQSRIAIKINPPGGNCFLVVLKNLQAAPLNASSAYLTVYDQNSCKKVCDGKIGLNKTLNQCELFRFKLCCQSPLPAKYIAYVKVFYPGGYSEDWLWN
;
A
#
# COMPACT_ATOMS: atom_id res chain seq x y z
N ALA A 1 10.54 46.79 0.94
CA ALA A 1 10.77 45.36 1.25
C ALA A 1 9.56 44.82 2.02
N PHE A 2 8.50 44.44 1.30
CA PHE A 2 7.30 43.86 1.88
C PHE A 2 7.49 42.33 1.97
N LEU A 3 7.98 41.91 3.12
CA LEU A 3 7.71 40.65 3.82
C LEU A 3 7.29 39.44 2.96
N PHE A 4 8.31 38.71 2.50
CA PHE A 4 8.29 37.29 2.13
C PHE A 4 7.88 36.43 3.35
N LEU A 5 6.58 36.21 3.62
CA LEU A 5 6.14 35.32 4.72
C LEU A 5 4.79 34.64 4.44
N VAL A 6 4.67 33.92 3.31
CA VAL A 6 3.53 32.99 3.07
C VAL A 6 3.99 31.65 2.50
N ALA A 7 5.12 31.12 2.98
CA ALA A 7 5.63 29.82 2.52
C ALA A 7 5.75 28.75 3.63
N PHE A 8 5.31 29.02 4.86
CA PHE A 8 5.56 28.13 6.02
C PHE A 8 4.33 27.40 6.59
N ALA A 9 3.19 27.43 5.91
CA ALA A 9 2.12 26.44 6.07
C ALA A 9 1.92 25.88 4.66
N PHE A 10 2.24 24.64 4.29
CA PHE A 10 1.93 23.37 4.94
C PHE A 10 2.88 22.28 4.40
N PRO A 11 3.67 21.58 5.22
CA PRO A 11 4.15 20.25 4.89
C PRO A 11 3.18 19.15 5.37
N ALA A 12 1.92 19.49 5.71
CA ALA A 12 0.97 18.57 6.31
C ALA A 12 0.15 17.72 5.32
N LEU A 13 0.32 17.88 4.01
CA LEU A 13 -0.58 17.29 2.99
C LEU A 13 0.09 16.21 2.12
N ALA A 14 0.85 15.31 2.74
CA ALA A 14 1.22 14.04 2.10
C ALA A 14 1.40 12.89 3.09
N GLN A 15 0.84 12.99 4.30
CA GLN A 15 0.86 11.84 5.21
C GLN A 15 -0.11 10.78 4.69
N SER A 16 0.45 9.67 4.21
CA SER A 16 -0.33 8.48 3.86
C SER A 16 -1.22 8.10 5.04
N ARG A 17 -2.53 7.98 4.80
CA ARG A 17 -3.52 7.72 5.87
C ARG A 17 -3.35 6.33 6.47
N ILE A 18 -2.97 5.38 5.61
CA ILE A 18 -2.60 4.02 5.99
C ILE A 18 -1.10 3.85 5.72
N ALA A 19 -0.34 3.36 6.70
CA ALA A 19 0.96 2.77 6.42
C ALA A 19 0.77 1.33 5.96
N ILE A 20 1.42 1.00 4.85
CA ILE A 20 1.44 -0.35 4.28
C ILE A 20 2.86 -0.89 4.47
N LYS A 21 2.97 -2.16 4.83
CA LYS A 21 4.22 -2.91 4.77
C LYS A 21 3.98 -4.21 4.02
N ILE A 22 4.73 -4.41 2.94
CA ILE A 22 4.76 -5.66 2.19
C ILE A 22 5.94 -6.49 2.69
N ASN A 23 5.68 -7.71 3.14
CA ASN A 23 6.76 -8.65 3.49
C ASN A 23 7.13 -9.52 2.28
N PRO A 24 8.37 -10.05 2.23
CA PRO A 24 8.75 -11.05 1.25
C PRO A 24 7.75 -12.20 1.17
N PRO A 25 7.50 -12.74 -0.02
CA PRO A 25 6.47 -13.73 -0.24
C PRO A 25 6.88 -15.09 0.34
N GLY A 26 5.91 -15.80 0.89
CA GLY A 26 6.03 -17.24 1.14
C GLY A 26 5.38 -17.98 -0.02
N GLY A 27 6.19 -18.43 -1.00
CA GLY A 27 5.69 -18.95 -2.27
C GLY A 27 5.17 -17.82 -3.16
N ASN A 28 3.92 -17.92 -3.62
CA ASN A 28 3.30 -16.90 -4.50
C ASN A 28 2.47 -15.87 -3.73
N CYS A 29 2.54 -15.85 -2.39
CA CYS A 29 1.71 -15.01 -1.54
C CYS A 29 2.52 -14.03 -0.71
N PHE A 30 2.16 -12.75 -0.77
CA PHE A 30 2.73 -11.66 0.01
C PHE A 30 1.89 -11.44 1.27
N LEU A 31 2.56 -11.37 2.43
CA LEU A 31 1.93 -10.92 3.67
C LEU A 31 1.99 -9.39 3.73
N VAL A 32 0.81 -8.76 3.68
CA VAL A 32 0.66 -7.30 3.77
C VAL A 32 0.16 -6.92 5.15
N VAL A 33 0.76 -5.89 5.72
CA VAL A 33 0.37 -5.30 7.01
C VAL A 33 -0.09 -3.87 6.79
N LEU A 34 -1.26 -3.53 7.31
CA LEU A 34 -1.80 -2.17 7.34
C LEU A 34 -1.72 -1.62 8.74
N LYS A 35 -1.45 -0.32 8.84
CA LYS A 35 -1.61 0.45 10.07
C LYS A 35 -2.36 1.74 9.78
N ASN A 36 -3.46 2.00 10.48
CA ASN A 36 -4.11 3.31 10.40
C ASN A 36 -3.27 4.35 11.16
N LEU A 37 -2.81 5.38 10.45
CA LEU A 37 -2.04 6.47 11.04
C LEU A 37 -2.91 7.69 11.40
N GLN A 38 -4.20 7.64 11.08
CA GLN A 38 -5.14 8.70 11.42
C GLN A 38 -5.63 8.57 12.87
N ALA A 39 -6.01 9.71 13.45
CA ALA A 39 -6.70 9.75 14.74
C ALA A 39 -8.12 9.17 14.65
N ALA A 40 -8.78 9.28 13.49
CA ALA A 40 -10.11 8.75 13.26
C ALA A 40 -10.06 7.30 12.74
N PRO A 41 -11.10 6.47 13.00
CA PRO A 41 -11.25 5.19 12.35
C PRO A 41 -11.31 5.34 10.83
N LEU A 42 -10.67 4.42 10.12
CA LEU A 42 -10.60 4.42 8.67
C LEU A 42 -11.05 3.06 8.13
N ASN A 43 -11.96 3.06 7.16
CA ASN A 43 -12.42 1.84 6.49
C ASN A 43 -11.54 1.51 5.27
N ALA A 44 -10.75 0.45 5.37
CA ALA A 44 -10.01 -0.10 4.23
C ALA A 44 -10.95 -0.99 3.41
N SER A 45 -11.24 -0.60 2.17
CA SER A 45 -12.26 -1.25 1.33
C SER A 45 -11.69 -2.43 0.55
N SER A 46 -10.57 -2.24 -0.13
CA SER A 46 -9.96 -3.26 -0.98
C SER A 46 -8.46 -3.06 -1.11
N ALA A 47 -7.75 -4.14 -1.41
CA ALA A 47 -6.35 -4.11 -1.73
C ALA A 47 -6.07 -4.79 -3.07
N TYR A 48 -5.13 -4.22 -3.81
CA TYR A 48 -4.69 -4.71 -5.11
C TYR A 48 -3.19 -4.94 -5.04
N LEU A 49 -2.74 -6.09 -5.54
CA LEU A 49 -1.35 -6.42 -5.79
C LEU A 49 -1.15 -6.39 -7.31
N THR A 50 -0.08 -5.74 -7.75
CA THR A 50 0.43 -5.90 -9.10
C THR A 50 1.91 -6.24 -9.00
N VAL A 51 2.34 -7.32 -9.67
CA VAL A 51 3.74 -7.72 -9.72
C VAL A 51 4.25 -7.51 -11.13
N TYR A 52 5.44 -6.91 -11.21
CA TYR A 52 6.18 -6.71 -12.45
C TYR A 52 7.48 -7.53 -12.41
N ASP A 53 7.83 -8.14 -13.53
CA ASP A 53 9.17 -8.68 -13.74
C ASP A 53 10.15 -7.50 -13.88
N GLN A 54 11.24 -7.51 -13.12
CA GLN A 54 12.19 -6.39 -13.11
C GLN A 54 12.95 -6.22 -14.42
N ASN A 55 13.24 -7.30 -15.12
CA ASN A 55 14.11 -7.26 -16.30
C ASN A 55 13.36 -6.72 -17.51
N SER A 56 12.08 -7.09 -17.64
CA SER A 56 11.22 -6.74 -18.77
C SER A 56 10.26 -5.59 -18.47
N CYS A 57 10.13 -5.19 -17.21
CA CYS A 57 9.11 -4.25 -16.71
C CYS A 57 7.66 -4.66 -17.07
N LYS A 58 7.45 -5.93 -17.44
CA LYS A 58 6.12 -6.44 -17.79
C LYS A 58 5.40 -6.90 -16.55
N LYS A 59 4.10 -6.63 -16.52
CA LYS A 59 3.20 -7.14 -15.48
C LYS A 59 3.10 -8.67 -15.60
N VAL A 60 3.35 -9.38 -14.51
CA VAL A 60 3.33 -10.85 -14.44
C VAL A 60 2.19 -11.40 -13.59
N CYS A 61 1.66 -10.60 -12.68
CA CYS A 61 0.57 -11.02 -11.80
C CYS A 61 -0.26 -9.82 -11.35
N ASP A 62 -1.57 -10.04 -11.20
CA ASP A 62 -2.48 -9.19 -10.46
C ASP A 62 -3.19 -10.02 -9.38
N GLY A 63 -3.42 -9.40 -8.23
CA GLY A 63 -4.23 -9.94 -7.15
C GLY A 63 -5.17 -8.86 -6.62
N LYS A 64 -6.37 -9.25 -6.21
CA LYS A 64 -7.35 -8.35 -5.58
C LYS A 64 -8.01 -9.05 -4.41
N ILE A 65 -8.25 -8.29 -3.34
CA ILE A 65 -9.06 -8.74 -2.21
C ILE A 65 -9.96 -7.60 -1.72
N GLY A 66 -11.20 -7.94 -1.36
CA GLY A 66 -12.06 -7.04 -0.58
C GLY A 66 -11.67 -7.14 0.89
N LEU A 67 -11.32 -6.02 1.52
CA LEU A 67 -10.96 -5.97 2.93
C LEU A 67 -12.18 -5.67 3.80
N ASN A 68 -12.97 -4.66 3.41
CA ASN A 68 -14.13 -4.15 4.16
C ASN A 68 -13.86 -4.09 5.68
N LYS A 69 -12.70 -3.54 6.06
CA LYS A 69 -12.18 -3.58 7.43
C LYS A 69 -12.02 -2.15 7.94
N THR A 70 -12.79 -1.82 8.98
CA THR A 70 -12.56 -0.62 9.79
C THR A 70 -11.34 -0.85 10.68
N LEU A 71 -10.37 0.05 10.57
CA LEU A 71 -9.15 0.12 11.38
C LEU A 71 -9.26 1.31 12.32
N ASN A 72 -9.23 1.05 13.62
CA ASN A 72 -9.12 2.11 14.63
C ASN A 72 -7.74 2.78 14.58
N GLN A 73 -7.58 3.90 15.29
CA GLN A 73 -6.30 4.59 15.38
C GLN A 73 -5.17 3.62 15.80
N CYS A 74 -4.08 3.61 15.03
CA CYS A 74 -2.91 2.75 15.25
C CYS A 74 -3.19 1.23 15.20
N GLU A 75 -4.40 0.78 14.84
CA GLU A 75 -4.74 -0.64 14.70
C GLU A 75 -3.94 -1.26 13.55
N LEU A 76 -3.48 -2.48 13.78
CA LEU A 76 -2.80 -3.29 12.78
C LEU A 76 -3.76 -4.32 12.19
N PHE A 77 -3.70 -4.49 10.87
CA PHE A 77 -4.41 -5.55 10.18
C PHE A 77 -3.49 -6.25 9.19
N ARG A 78 -3.58 -7.58 9.13
CA ARG A 78 -2.69 -8.42 8.32
C ARG A 78 -3.53 -9.29 7.41
N PHE A 79 -3.14 -9.38 6.15
CA PHE A 79 -3.80 -10.22 5.16
C PHE A 79 -2.78 -10.68 4.11
N LYS A 80 -3.18 -11.67 3.30
CA LYS A 80 -2.35 -12.20 2.22
C LYS A 80 -2.92 -11.79 0.87
N LEU A 81 -2.02 -11.43 -0.05
CA LEU A 81 -2.32 -11.26 -1.47
C LEU A 81 -1.48 -12.26 -2.26
N CYS A 82 -2.12 -13.07 -3.09
CA CYS A 82 -1.46 -14.16 -3.80
C CYS A 82 -1.53 -13.95 -5.31
N CYS A 83 -0.45 -14.34 -5.97
CA CYS A 83 -0.40 -14.54 -7.40
C CYS A 83 -0.84 -15.96 -7.76
N GLN A 84 -1.59 -16.10 -8.86
CA GLN A 84 -1.95 -17.41 -9.40
C GLN A 84 -0.73 -18.08 -10.05
N SER A 85 0.13 -17.30 -10.69
CA SER A 85 1.35 -17.77 -11.34
C SER A 85 2.57 -17.68 -10.40
N PRO A 86 3.59 -18.52 -10.64
CA PRO A 86 4.89 -18.39 -9.97
C PRO A 86 5.48 -16.98 -10.13
N LEU A 87 6.17 -16.52 -9.09
CA LEU A 87 6.90 -15.25 -9.13
C LEU A 87 8.20 -15.41 -9.93
N PRO A 88 8.60 -14.42 -10.75
CA PRO A 88 9.91 -14.44 -11.37
C PRO A 88 11.02 -14.26 -10.32
N ALA A 89 12.25 -14.61 -10.67
CA ALA A 89 13.38 -14.53 -9.74
C ALA A 89 13.69 -13.09 -9.27
N LYS A 90 13.41 -12.09 -10.13
CA LYS A 90 13.53 -10.67 -9.83
C LYS A 90 12.21 -9.96 -10.11
N TYR A 91 11.60 -9.32 -9.12
CA TYR A 91 10.29 -8.71 -9.25
C TYR A 91 10.13 -7.40 -8.48
N ILE A 92 9.17 -6.59 -8.89
CA ILE A 92 8.64 -5.46 -8.12
C ILE A 92 7.20 -5.82 -7.76
N ALA A 93 6.92 -5.94 -6.46
CA ALA A 93 5.56 -6.14 -5.96
C ALA A 93 5.01 -4.80 -5.47
N TYR A 94 3.89 -4.38 -6.02
CA TYR A 94 3.26 -3.10 -5.73
C TYR A 94 1.87 -3.33 -5.16
N VAL A 95 1.57 -2.71 -4.01
CA VAL A 95 0.28 -2.86 -3.34
C VAL A 95 -0.41 -1.51 -3.22
N LYS A 96 -1.68 -1.47 -3.63
CA LYS A 96 -2.59 -0.34 -3.42
C LYS A 96 -3.70 -0.74 -2.46
N VAL A 97 -3.96 0.08 -1.45
CA VAL A 97 -5.06 -0.11 -0.50
C VAL A 97 -6.00 1.07 -0.58
N PHE A 98 -7.24 0.80 -0.97
CA PHE A 98 -8.27 1.80 -1.15
C PHE A 98 -9.08 2.02 0.11
N TYR A 99 -9.52 3.25 0.30
CA TYR A 99 -10.39 3.69 1.40
C TYR A 99 -11.26 4.87 0.93
N PRO A 100 -12.31 5.27 1.66
CA PRO A 100 -13.11 6.44 1.30
C PRO A 100 -12.23 7.70 1.14
N GLY A 101 -12.23 8.26 -0.07
CA GLY A 101 -11.47 9.47 -0.40
C GLY A 101 -10.04 9.26 -0.88
N GLY A 102 -9.59 8.03 -1.17
CA GLY A 102 -8.31 7.80 -1.85
C GLY A 102 -7.74 6.39 -1.71
N TYR A 103 -6.42 6.31 -1.82
CA TYR A 103 -5.65 5.09 -1.59
C TYR A 103 -4.28 5.42 -1.01
N SER A 104 -3.70 4.43 -0.34
CA SER A 104 -2.28 4.39 0.02
C SER A 104 -1.60 3.30 -0.81
N GLU A 105 -0.31 3.46 -1.06
CA GLU A 105 0.47 2.48 -1.81
C GLU A 105 1.85 2.25 -1.23
N ASP A 106 2.42 1.09 -1.53
CA ASP A 106 3.78 0.70 -1.15
C ASP A 106 4.33 -0.29 -2.19
N TRP A 107 5.65 -0.43 -2.24
CA TRP A 107 6.33 -1.40 -3.09
C TRP A 107 7.43 -2.16 -2.36
N LEU A 108 7.62 -3.40 -2.78
CA LEU A 108 8.72 -4.26 -2.38
C LEU A 108 9.54 -4.61 -3.62
N TRP A 109 10.85 -4.46 -3.50
CA TRP A 109 11.80 -4.83 -4.52
C TRP A 109 12.62 -6.04 -4.08
N ASN A 110 12.76 -7.04 -4.95
CA ASN A 110 13.55 -8.24 -4.74
C ASN A 110 14.19 -8.71 -6.03
#